data_AF-A0A4V0NF88-F1
#
_entry.id   AF-A0A4V0NF88-F1
#
_cell.length_a   1.000
_cell.length_b   1.000
_cell.length_c   1.000
_cell.angle_alpha   90.00
_cell.angle_beta   90.00
_cell.angle_gamma   90.00
#
_symmetry.space_group_name_H-M   'P 1'
#
loop_
_entity.id
_entity.type
_entity.pdbx_description
1 polymer ?
#
loop_
_entity_poly.entity_id
_entity_poly.type
_entity_poly.pdbx_seq_one_letter_code
_entity_poly.pdbx_strand_id
1 'polypeptide(L)'
;MKQPLAIDPRPLLAAAVALAACAAPPRPAPRAAGLPAPAAVQPARPPRPAGAPAPAVASTADPRAPSAAPASAAVPPAAPSAADAASPAASGEGGAPGAAAPQGPSIAIEPPYKLGQHPVPRGQAEAAERDRWNAGGRGEPPAPPPPAEGHPLPRIIVDIDTVKGPLKAREVERIARRHLWIHVYSCYRLRAYRDPSLHGKTTVRLTVSRAGKVTGARATSSTLSAPDVVSCLAERARSLPLPRAKAGSTVVATLQVYPGDDPVEPPPSVLAPGPGELRPDAIEAAVAEAMPAFRSCYEAALAGAPALWGRLAVRFHVTGSGAVDEAFEVESRFPDERLARCVLRRARALTFPAPEGGDLRFVVPLRFSPDPQSP
;
A
#
# COMPACT_ATOMS: atom_id res chain seq x y z
N MET A 1 42.59 -26.81 -66.95
CA MET A 1 43.34 -25.62 -66.51
C MET A 1 43.27 -25.53 -65.00
N LYS A 2 44.45 -25.52 -64.38
CA LYS A 2 44.83 -25.15 -63.00
C LYS A 2 44.28 -25.95 -61.79
N GLN A 3 45.27 -26.53 -61.11
CA GLN A 3 45.29 -27.34 -59.89
C GLN A 3 44.92 -26.54 -58.62
N PRO A 4 44.59 -27.24 -57.51
CA PRO A 4 44.37 -26.63 -56.20
C PRO A 4 45.69 -26.46 -55.44
N LEU A 5 45.84 -25.36 -54.71
CA LEU A 5 46.96 -25.11 -53.80
C LEU A 5 46.48 -25.18 -52.35
N ALA A 6 47.13 -26.06 -51.61
CA ALA A 6 47.02 -26.29 -50.19
C ALA A 6 47.51 -25.09 -49.37
N ILE A 7 46.92 -24.87 -48.19
CA ILE A 7 47.44 -23.95 -47.18
C ILE A 7 47.71 -24.75 -45.89
N ASP A 8 48.96 -24.62 -45.47
CA ASP A 8 49.67 -25.26 -44.36
C ASP A 8 49.12 -24.86 -42.97
N PRO A 9 49.04 -25.78 -41.99
CA PRO A 9 48.83 -25.45 -40.58
C PRO A 9 50.15 -25.58 -39.79
N ARG A 10 50.70 -24.47 -39.31
CA ARG A 10 51.74 -24.47 -38.26
C ARG A 10 51.42 -23.47 -37.14
N PRO A 11 51.65 -23.86 -35.87
CA PRO A 11 51.23 -23.10 -34.70
C PRO A 11 52.32 -22.11 -34.25
N LEU A 12 51.90 -20.92 -33.82
CA LEU A 12 52.78 -19.96 -33.16
C LEU A 12 52.88 -20.27 -31.66
N LEU A 13 54.13 -20.50 -31.24
CA LEU A 13 54.59 -20.58 -29.86
C LEU A 13 54.47 -19.22 -29.12
N ALA A 14 54.24 -19.35 -27.82
CA ALA A 14 54.83 -18.59 -26.72
C ALA A 14 54.55 -17.08 -26.56
N ALA A 15 53.74 -16.76 -25.55
CA ALA A 15 53.96 -15.62 -24.67
C ALA A 15 53.31 -15.88 -23.30
N ALA A 16 54.02 -16.58 -22.42
CA ALA A 16 53.69 -16.66 -21.00
C ALA A 16 54.23 -15.40 -20.32
N VAL A 17 53.33 -14.46 -19.99
CA VAL A 17 53.66 -13.29 -19.16
C VAL A 17 53.37 -13.64 -17.72
N ALA A 18 54.44 -13.74 -16.92
CA ALA A 18 54.39 -13.83 -15.48
C ALA A 18 54.01 -12.46 -14.88
N LEU A 19 52.85 -12.38 -14.24
CA LEU A 19 52.48 -11.27 -13.34
C LEU A 19 52.63 -11.77 -11.91
N ALA A 20 53.77 -11.41 -11.32
CA ALA A 20 54.10 -11.61 -9.93
C ALA A 20 53.15 -10.82 -9.02
N ALA A 21 52.66 -11.51 -7.99
CA ALA A 21 51.84 -10.96 -6.93
C ALA A 21 52.68 -10.02 -6.03
N CYS A 22 52.35 -8.74 -5.99
CA CYS A 22 52.75 -7.84 -4.92
C CYS A 22 51.75 -7.98 -3.76
N ALA A 23 52.06 -8.85 -2.80
CA ALA A 23 51.37 -8.89 -1.50
C ALA A 23 51.94 -7.79 -0.60
N ALA A 24 51.12 -6.77 -0.30
CA ALA A 24 51.43 -5.76 0.72
C ALA A 24 51.10 -6.32 2.13
N PRO A 25 51.91 -6.04 3.16
CA PRO A 25 51.64 -6.51 4.52
C PRO A 25 50.43 -5.80 5.14
N PRO A 26 49.66 -6.47 6.02
CA PRO A 26 48.48 -5.89 6.66
C PRO A 26 48.88 -4.79 7.65
N ARG A 27 48.17 -3.66 7.60
CA ARG A 27 48.31 -2.54 8.56
C ARG A 27 47.76 -2.95 9.94
N PRO A 28 48.39 -2.53 11.05
CA PRO A 28 47.87 -2.79 12.40
C PRO A 28 46.58 -2.00 12.66
N ALA A 29 45.64 -2.65 13.34
CA ALA A 29 44.33 -2.08 13.70
C ALA A 29 44.46 -0.91 14.71
N PRO A 30 43.64 0.13 14.60
CA PRO A 30 43.61 1.21 15.60
C PRO A 30 43.00 0.71 16.91
N ARG A 31 43.64 1.06 18.03
CA ARG A 31 43.14 0.84 19.40
C ARG A 31 41.79 1.54 19.59
N ALA A 32 40.79 0.79 20.04
CA ALA A 32 39.51 1.34 20.46
C ALA A 32 39.69 2.20 21.73
N ALA A 33 39.50 3.51 21.60
CA ALA A 33 39.27 4.39 22.74
C ALA A 33 37.81 4.24 23.17
N GLY A 34 37.60 3.90 24.45
CA GLY A 34 36.27 3.72 25.03
C GLY A 34 35.41 4.98 24.96
N LEU A 35 34.16 4.82 24.59
CA LEU A 35 33.14 5.87 24.61
C LEU A 35 32.72 6.17 26.05
N PRO A 36 32.57 7.45 26.45
CA PRO A 36 32.00 7.80 27.76
C PRO A 36 30.49 7.53 27.79
N ALA A 37 30.00 7.09 28.95
CA ALA A 37 28.60 6.77 29.19
C ALA A 37 27.67 8.00 29.05
N PRO A 38 26.44 7.85 28.53
CA PRO A 38 25.49 8.96 28.45
C PRO A 38 24.93 9.34 29.83
N ALA A 39 24.83 10.64 30.07
CA ALA A 39 24.23 11.22 31.27
C ALA A 39 22.72 10.94 31.34
N ALA A 40 22.24 10.60 32.54
CA ALA A 40 20.84 10.35 32.83
C ALA A 40 19.99 11.62 32.63
N VAL A 41 18.95 11.52 31.81
CA VAL A 41 17.95 12.57 31.58
C VAL A 41 16.81 12.40 32.58
N GLN A 42 16.52 13.45 33.36
CA GLN A 42 15.35 13.48 34.26
C GLN A 42 14.05 13.75 33.47
N PRO A 43 12.91 13.18 33.87
CA PRO A 43 11.64 13.40 33.18
C PRO A 43 11.05 14.79 33.45
N ALA A 44 10.62 15.45 32.38
CA ALA A 44 9.92 16.72 32.43
C ALA A 44 8.46 16.57 32.93
N ARG A 45 8.01 17.59 33.67
CA ARG A 45 6.68 17.71 34.31
C ARG A 45 5.58 17.98 33.26
N PRO A 46 4.37 17.40 33.39
CA PRO A 46 3.31 17.61 32.41
C PRO A 46 2.66 19.01 32.51
N PRO A 47 2.19 19.59 31.39
CA PRO A 47 1.47 20.86 31.39
C PRO A 47 -0.02 20.71 31.80
N ARG A 48 -0.57 21.78 32.39
CA ARG A 48 -1.97 21.90 32.84
C ARG A 48 -2.96 21.97 31.65
N PRO A 49 -4.19 21.45 31.80
CA PRO A 49 -5.21 21.55 30.75
C PRO A 49 -5.80 22.97 30.66
N ALA A 50 -6.00 23.43 29.41
CA ALA A 50 -6.70 24.66 29.07
C ALA A 50 -8.23 24.43 29.06
N GLY A 51 -8.97 25.46 29.47
CA GLY A 51 -10.41 25.43 29.75
C GLY A 51 -11.33 25.21 28.55
N ALA A 52 -12.55 24.81 28.89
CA ALA A 52 -13.67 24.51 27.99
C ALA A 52 -14.23 25.75 27.26
N PRO A 53 -14.83 25.60 26.07
CA PRO A 53 -15.68 26.64 25.48
C PRO A 53 -17.17 26.48 25.86
N ALA A 54 -17.84 27.62 25.98
CA ALA A 54 -19.25 27.82 26.32
C ALA A 54 -20.21 27.57 25.11
N PRO A 55 -21.54 27.45 25.33
CA PRO A 55 -22.46 26.84 24.36
C PRO A 55 -23.02 27.81 23.30
N ALA A 56 -23.41 27.24 22.15
CA ALA A 56 -24.02 27.94 21.03
C ALA A 56 -25.53 28.21 21.25
N VAL A 57 -25.96 29.37 20.77
CA VAL A 57 -27.30 29.94 20.88
C VAL A 57 -28.25 29.32 19.85
N ALA A 58 -29.46 28.97 20.28
CA ALA A 58 -30.57 28.50 19.44
C ALA A 58 -31.29 29.68 18.77
N SER A 59 -31.76 29.49 17.53
CA SER A 59 -32.73 30.39 16.89
C SER A 59 -33.93 29.59 16.37
N THR A 60 -35.09 29.99 16.84
CA THR A 60 -36.45 29.50 16.55
C THR A 60 -37.02 30.10 15.27
N ALA A 61 -37.82 29.33 14.52
CA ALA A 61 -38.94 29.85 13.73
C ALA A 61 -39.93 28.73 13.36
N ASP A 62 -41.22 29.03 13.54
CA ASP A 62 -42.44 28.25 13.25
C ASP A 62 -43.50 29.29 12.76
N PRO A 63 -44.75 28.96 12.38
CA PRO A 63 -45.30 28.11 11.30
C PRO A 63 -46.09 28.92 10.24
N ARG A 64 -46.58 28.28 9.16
CA ARG A 64 -47.99 28.36 8.68
C ARG A 64 -48.25 27.63 7.34
N ALA A 65 -49.35 26.86 7.33
CA ALA A 65 -50.07 26.31 6.16
C ALA A 65 -50.95 27.41 5.47
N PRO A 66 -51.67 27.18 4.33
CA PRO A 66 -52.80 26.23 4.24
C PRO A 66 -53.18 25.61 2.85
N SER A 67 -54.09 24.62 2.92
CA SER A 67 -55.27 24.32 2.04
C SER A 67 -55.11 23.79 0.59
N ALA A 68 -55.67 22.59 0.32
CA ALA A 68 -56.99 22.38 -0.33
C ALA A 68 -57.12 20.99 -1.04
N ALA A 69 -58.20 20.26 -0.75
CA ALA A 69 -58.77 19.12 -1.51
C ALA A 69 -59.83 19.65 -2.54
N PRO A 70 -60.71 18.87 -3.24
CA PRO A 70 -61.01 17.42 -3.23
C PRO A 70 -61.18 16.76 -4.65
N ALA A 71 -61.30 15.44 -4.80
CA ALA A 71 -62.52 14.60 -4.99
C ALA A 71 -62.03 13.22 -5.56
N SER A 72 -62.65 12.03 -5.44
CA SER A 72 -64.05 11.63 -5.44
C SER A 72 -64.23 10.19 -4.89
N ALA A 73 -65.46 9.91 -4.42
CA ALA A 73 -66.13 8.67 -3.98
C ALA A 73 -66.20 7.55 -5.08
N ALA A 74 -66.60 6.27 -4.93
CA ALA A 74 -67.05 5.31 -3.90
C ALA A 74 -67.19 3.89 -4.60
N VAL A 75 -66.82 2.73 -4.01
CA VAL A 75 -67.65 1.61 -3.41
C VAL A 75 -68.39 0.67 -4.44
N PRO A 76 -68.64 -0.68 -4.26
CA PRO A 76 -67.95 -1.82 -3.60
C PRO A 76 -68.08 -3.21 -4.37
N PRO A 77 -68.28 -4.44 -3.77
CA PRO A 77 -67.39 -5.60 -3.98
C PRO A 77 -68.04 -6.87 -4.60
N ALA A 78 -67.25 -7.92 -4.86
CA ALA A 78 -67.74 -9.30 -4.97
C ALA A 78 -66.63 -10.35 -4.73
N ALA A 79 -66.97 -11.38 -3.96
CA ALA A 79 -66.33 -12.70 -3.83
C ALA A 79 -67.46 -13.77 -3.93
N PRO A 80 -67.25 -15.10 -3.87
CA PRO A 80 -66.06 -15.96 -4.04
C PRO A 80 -66.31 -17.12 -5.06
N SER A 81 -65.35 -18.02 -5.28
CA SER A 81 -65.64 -19.41 -5.69
C SER A 81 -64.58 -20.38 -5.16
N ALA A 82 -65.05 -21.56 -4.76
CA ALA A 82 -64.34 -22.65 -4.08
C ALA A 82 -64.20 -23.89 -5.00
N ALA A 83 -63.61 -24.95 -4.42
CA ALA A 83 -63.42 -26.34 -4.89
C ALA A 83 -62.11 -26.57 -5.69
N ASP A 84 -61.29 -27.60 -5.46
CA ASP A 84 -61.35 -28.75 -4.54
C ASP A 84 -60.00 -29.54 -4.56
N ALA A 85 -59.86 -30.51 -3.64
CA ALA A 85 -58.99 -31.71 -3.66
C ALA A 85 -57.54 -31.71 -3.07
N ALA A 86 -57.48 -32.05 -1.77
CA ALA A 86 -56.79 -33.21 -1.14
C ALA A 86 -55.35 -33.67 -1.54
N SER A 87 -54.40 -33.49 -0.61
CA SER A 87 -53.54 -34.48 0.14
C SER A 87 -53.07 -35.83 -0.49
N PRO A 88 -51.91 -36.42 -0.07
CA PRO A 88 -51.42 -36.43 1.32
C PRO A 88 -49.91 -36.28 1.57
N ALA A 89 -49.62 -36.15 2.87
CA ALA A 89 -48.34 -36.13 3.55
C ALA A 89 -47.52 -37.43 3.41
N ALA A 90 -46.20 -37.29 3.49
CA ALA A 90 -45.29 -38.32 3.98
C ALA A 90 -44.35 -37.68 5.01
N SER A 91 -44.37 -38.23 6.22
CA SER A 91 -43.59 -37.85 7.39
C SER A 91 -42.43 -38.83 7.59
N GLY A 92 -41.30 -38.31 8.11
CA GLY A 92 -40.26 -39.03 8.87
C GLY A 92 -39.16 -39.68 8.03
N GLU A 93 -37.89 -39.73 8.42
CA GLU A 93 -37.16 -39.33 9.63
C GLU A 93 -35.65 -39.49 9.32
N GLY A 94 -34.75 -38.81 10.04
CA GLY A 94 -33.31 -39.11 10.00
C GLY A 94 -32.35 -37.93 9.90
N GLY A 95 -32.72 -36.74 10.40
CA GLY A 95 -31.76 -35.65 10.58
C GLY A 95 -30.86 -35.91 11.80
N ALA A 96 -29.60 -36.25 11.55
CA ALA A 96 -28.55 -36.19 12.56
C ALA A 96 -28.52 -34.78 13.19
N PRO A 97 -28.22 -34.62 14.49
CA PRO A 97 -28.07 -33.29 15.08
C PRO A 97 -26.94 -32.57 14.34
N GLY A 98 -27.31 -31.55 13.57
CA GLY A 98 -26.40 -30.72 12.81
C GLY A 98 -25.33 -30.19 13.75
N ALA A 99 -24.07 -30.47 13.41
CA ALA A 99 -22.92 -29.89 14.08
C ALA A 99 -23.16 -28.38 14.24
N ALA A 100 -23.15 -27.90 15.49
CA ALA A 100 -23.28 -26.48 15.77
C ALA A 100 -22.29 -25.70 14.89
N ALA A 101 -22.79 -24.73 14.12
CA ALA A 101 -21.95 -23.86 13.31
C ALA A 101 -20.83 -23.29 14.21
N PRO A 102 -19.58 -23.21 13.73
CA PRO A 102 -18.47 -22.74 14.54
C PRO A 102 -18.83 -21.37 15.13
N GLN A 103 -18.86 -21.30 16.45
CA GLN A 103 -19.08 -20.05 17.18
C GLN A 103 -17.72 -19.36 17.27
N GLY A 104 -17.57 -18.23 16.58
CA GLY A 104 -16.32 -17.48 16.57
C GLY A 104 -16.13 -16.62 15.32
N PRO A 105 -15.03 -15.86 15.26
CA PRO A 105 -14.76 -14.96 14.15
C PRO A 105 -14.66 -15.72 12.83
N SER A 106 -15.34 -15.20 11.81
CA SER A 106 -15.39 -15.78 10.48
C SER A 106 -14.65 -14.91 9.46
N ILE A 107 -14.07 -15.60 8.48
CA ILE A 107 -13.49 -14.99 7.28
C ILE A 107 -14.14 -15.72 6.11
N ALA A 108 -14.93 -15.00 5.31
CA ALA A 108 -15.54 -15.52 4.10
C ALA A 108 -14.77 -15.03 2.87
N ILE A 109 -14.43 -15.95 1.97
CA ILE A 109 -13.83 -15.64 0.66
C ILE A 109 -14.97 -15.32 -0.30
N GLU A 110 -14.97 -14.12 -0.88
CA GLU A 110 -15.85 -13.80 -2.01
C GLU A 110 -15.24 -14.33 -3.32
N PRO A 111 -16.06 -14.58 -4.36
CA PRO A 111 -15.58 -15.07 -5.64
C PRO A 111 -14.44 -14.18 -6.19
N PRO A 112 -13.26 -14.77 -6.48
CA PRO A 112 -12.15 -14.00 -7.00
C PRO A 112 -12.42 -13.59 -8.46
N TYR A 113 -11.83 -12.47 -8.88
CA TYR A 113 -11.96 -11.97 -10.24
C TYR A 113 -10.65 -11.41 -10.76
N LYS A 114 -10.44 -11.55 -12.06
CA LYS A 114 -9.28 -10.97 -12.74
C LYS A 114 -9.32 -9.45 -12.64
N LEU A 115 -8.16 -8.81 -12.54
CA LEU A 115 -8.07 -7.37 -12.41
C LEU A 115 -8.80 -6.69 -13.60
N GLY A 116 -9.66 -5.72 -13.29
CA GLY A 116 -10.48 -5.03 -14.29
C GLY A 116 -11.80 -5.74 -14.66
N GLN A 117 -12.02 -6.98 -14.21
CA GLN A 117 -13.27 -7.73 -14.39
C GLN A 117 -14.11 -7.74 -13.11
N HIS A 118 -14.14 -6.62 -12.39
CA HIS A 118 -14.83 -6.51 -11.11
C HIS A 118 -16.35 -6.77 -11.26
N PRO A 119 -16.96 -7.61 -10.39
CA PRO A 119 -18.39 -7.89 -10.42
C PRO A 119 -19.25 -6.62 -10.27
N VAL A 120 -20.15 -6.41 -11.22
CA VAL A 120 -21.13 -5.30 -11.17
C VAL A 120 -22.32 -5.74 -10.33
N PRO A 121 -22.72 -4.98 -9.28
CA PRO A 121 -23.89 -5.32 -8.47
C PRO A 121 -25.16 -5.37 -9.31
N ARG A 122 -26.06 -6.33 -9.05
CA ARG A 122 -27.30 -6.49 -9.81
C ARG A 122 -28.39 -5.47 -9.48
N GLY A 123 -28.11 -4.52 -8.59
CA GLY A 123 -29.03 -3.45 -8.21
C GLY A 123 -28.53 -2.64 -7.03
N GLN A 124 -29.34 -1.69 -6.58
CA GLN A 124 -28.99 -0.77 -5.49
C GLN A 124 -28.78 -1.49 -4.15
N ALA A 125 -29.55 -2.55 -3.88
CA ALA A 125 -29.41 -3.32 -2.62
C ALA A 125 -28.04 -3.99 -2.51
N GLU A 126 -27.61 -4.71 -3.55
CA GLU A 126 -26.30 -5.38 -3.59
C GLU A 126 -25.15 -4.36 -3.58
N ALA A 127 -25.33 -3.20 -4.25
CA ALA A 127 -24.37 -2.10 -4.19
C ALA A 127 -24.24 -1.54 -2.76
N ALA A 128 -25.36 -1.28 -2.09
CA ALA A 128 -25.37 -0.76 -0.72
C ALA A 128 -24.79 -1.77 0.28
N GLU A 129 -25.02 -3.06 0.09
CA GLU A 129 -24.42 -4.12 0.88
C GLU A 129 -22.89 -4.13 0.71
N ARG A 130 -22.40 -4.08 -0.53
CA ARG A 130 -20.96 -3.99 -0.79
C ARG A 130 -20.35 -2.73 -0.19
N ASP A 131 -21.02 -1.58 -0.31
CA ASP A 131 -20.54 -0.32 0.24
C ASP A 131 -20.48 -0.37 1.77
N ARG A 132 -21.47 -1.02 2.42
CA ARG A 132 -21.44 -1.30 3.87
C ARG A 132 -20.24 -2.16 4.25
N TRP A 133 -19.98 -3.24 3.53
CA TRP A 133 -18.83 -4.12 3.76
C TRP A 133 -17.49 -3.39 3.53
N ASN A 134 -17.39 -2.59 2.47
CA ASN A 134 -16.20 -1.78 2.16
C ASN A 134 -15.95 -0.69 3.21
N ALA A 135 -17.00 -0.12 3.82
CA ALA A 135 -16.88 0.82 4.93
C ALA A 135 -16.39 0.14 6.22
N GLY A 136 -16.93 -1.07 6.50
CA GLY A 136 -16.62 -1.82 7.71
C GLY A 136 -16.99 -1.07 9.00
N GLY A 137 -16.51 -1.57 10.14
CA GLY A 137 -16.72 -0.91 11.42
C GLY A 137 -15.83 -1.45 12.53
N ARG A 138 -15.71 -0.68 13.63
CA ARG A 138 -14.97 -1.06 14.84
C ARG A 138 -15.86 -1.06 16.10
N GLY A 139 -17.15 -1.33 15.92
CA GLY A 139 -18.18 -1.20 16.96
C GLY A 139 -18.74 0.21 17.15
N GLU A 140 -19.68 0.35 18.08
CA GLU A 140 -20.32 1.61 18.45
C GLU A 140 -20.29 1.80 19.99
N PRO A 141 -19.61 2.84 20.51
CA PRO A 141 -18.70 3.75 19.79
C PRO A 141 -17.50 2.99 19.20
N PRO A 142 -16.87 3.50 18.13
CA PRO A 142 -15.75 2.80 17.51
C PRO A 142 -14.60 2.67 18.52
N ALA A 143 -14.03 1.47 18.61
CA ALA A 143 -12.81 1.26 19.38
C ALA A 143 -11.71 2.25 18.92
N PRO A 144 -10.75 2.63 19.77
CA PRO A 144 -9.65 3.48 19.37
C PRO A 144 -8.76 2.76 18.35
N PRO A 145 -8.26 3.44 17.30
CA PRO A 145 -7.36 2.82 16.35
C PRO A 145 -6.12 2.31 17.09
N PRO A 146 -5.57 1.15 16.70
CA PRO A 146 -4.41 0.62 17.39
C PRO A 146 -3.20 1.53 17.09
N PRO A 147 -2.18 1.58 17.97
CA PRO A 147 -1.03 2.45 17.76
C PRO A 147 -0.36 2.19 16.40
N ALA A 148 0.27 3.18 15.77
CA ALA A 148 1.01 2.90 14.55
C ALA A 148 2.20 1.98 14.83
N GLU A 149 2.21 0.78 14.23
CA GLU A 149 3.42 -0.06 14.16
C GLU A 149 4.28 0.48 13.02
N GLY A 150 5.33 1.23 13.35
CA GLY A 150 6.22 1.82 12.34
C GLY A 150 5.56 2.86 11.44
N HIS A 151 6.27 3.28 10.38
CA HIS A 151 5.77 4.24 9.40
C HIS A 151 5.56 3.53 8.05
N PRO A 152 4.31 3.37 7.58
CA PRO A 152 4.02 2.59 6.37
C PRO A 152 4.58 3.25 5.11
N LEU A 153 4.69 4.59 5.10
CA LEU A 153 5.25 5.35 3.99
C LEU A 153 6.78 5.49 4.11
N PRO A 154 7.50 5.58 2.98
CA PRO A 154 8.92 5.84 3.00
C PRO A 154 9.22 7.18 3.67
N ARG A 155 10.24 7.18 4.51
CA ARG A 155 10.73 8.40 5.15
C ARG A 155 11.66 9.13 4.18
N ILE A 156 11.23 10.32 3.76
CA ILE A 156 12.00 11.19 2.88
C ILE A 156 12.50 12.39 3.68
N ILE A 157 13.81 12.61 3.66
CA ILE A 157 14.46 13.74 4.31
C ILE A 157 15.16 14.59 3.25
N VAL A 158 14.92 15.90 3.31
CA VAL A 158 15.56 16.89 2.44
C VAL A 158 16.31 17.86 3.33
N ASP A 159 17.63 17.84 3.22
CA ASP A 159 18.52 18.70 3.99
C ASP A 159 19.30 19.63 3.05
N ILE A 160 19.58 20.84 3.53
CA ILE A 160 20.40 21.81 2.81
C ILE A 160 21.74 21.91 3.54
N ASP A 161 22.77 21.31 2.94
CA ASP A 161 24.09 21.20 3.55
C ASP A 161 24.86 22.52 3.48
N THR A 162 24.75 23.23 2.35
CA THR A 162 25.50 24.47 2.11
C THR A 162 24.76 25.39 1.16
N VAL A 163 24.75 26.69 1.47
CA VAL A 163 24.30 27.74 0.56
C VAL A 163 25.42 28.76 0.39
N LYS A 164 25.92 28.92 -0.84
CA LYS A 164 26.86 29.98 -1.22
C LYS A 164 26.09 31.05 -1.99
N GLY A 165 25.95 32.23 -1.40
CA GLY A 165 25.24 33.35 -2.01
C GLY A 165 24.29 34.05 -1.02
N PRO A 166 23.47 34.99 -1.50
CA PRO A 166 22.60 35.81 -0.65
C PRO A 166 21.36 35.08 -0.09
N LEU A 167 21.07 33.85 -0.53
CA LEU A 167 19.94 33.07 -0.01
C LEU A 167 20.22 32.56 1.41
N LYS A 168 19.21 32.62 2.29
CA LYS A 168 19.32 32.11 3.67
C LYS A 168 19.08 30.61 3.71
N ALA A 169 20.02 29.84 4.27
CA ALA A 169 19.94 28.37 4.32
C ALA A 169 18.63 27.85 4.92
N ARG A 170 18.18 28.39 6.06
CA ARG A 170 16.91 28.00 6.71
C ARG A 170 15.68 28.22 5.84
N GLU A 171 15.69 29.30 5.05
CA GLU A 171 14.57 29.61 4.15
C GLU A 171 14.55 28.66 2.96
N VAL A 172 15.71 28.40 2.36
CA VAL A 172 15.88 27.42 1.28
C VAL A 172 15.47 26.02 1.75
N GLU A 173 15.88 25.61 2.95
CA GLU A 173 15.54 24.32 3.55
C GLU A 173 14.04 24.15 3.76
N ARG A 174 13.37 25.16 4.33
CA ARG A 174 11.91 25.16 4.52
C ARG A 174 11.17 25.00 3.19
N ILE A 175 11.61 25.70 2.15
CA ILE A 175 11.02 25.62 0.82
C ILE A 175 11.32 24.25 0.18
N ALA A 176 12.55 23.78 0.26
CA ALA A 176 12.97 22.48 -0.27
C ALA A 176 12.18 21.33 0.34
N ARG A 177 12.02 21.29 1.66
CA ARG A 177 11.20 20.27 2.35
C ARG A 177 9.74 20.31 1.92
N ARG A 178 9.17 21.50 1.72
CA ARG A 178 7.78 21.66 1.26
C ARG A 178 7.56 21.21 -0.18
N HIS A 179 8.48 21.54 -1.09
CA HIS A 179 8.27 21.35 -2.53
C HIS A 179 8.90 20.07 -3.08
N LEU A 180 10.05 19.64 -2.57
CA LEU A 180 10.75 18.47 -3.13
C LEU A 180 10.18 17.14 -2.63
N TRP A 181 9.49 17.09 -1.49
CA TRP A 181 9.01 15.83 -0.92
C TRP A 181 8.18 15.01 -1.93
N ILE A 182 7.19 15.62 -2.58
CA ILE A 182 6.34 14.94 -3.57
C ILE A 182 7.13 14.48 -4.79
N HIS A 183 8.14 15.25 -5.20
CA HIS A 183 8.99 14.93 -6.33
C HIS A 183 9.94 13.77 -6.02
N VAL A 184 10.55 13.78 -4.83
CA VAL A 184 11.42 12.69 -4.36
C VAL A 184 10.59 11.40 -4.26
N TYR A 185 9.40 11.46 -3.66
CA TYR A 185 8.49 10.33 -3.60
C TYR A 185 8.14 9.79 -4.99
N SER A 186 7.85 10.68 -5.96
CA SER A 186 7.49 10.27 -7.32
C SER A 186 8.63 9.55 -8.06
N CYS A 187 9.89 9.98 -7.85
CA CYS A 187 11.06 9.31 -8.41
C CYS A 187 11.32 7.96 -7.74
N TYR A 188 11.08 7.88 -6.43
CA TYR A 188 11.36 6.70 -5.62
C TYR A 188 10.33 5.58 -5.81
N ARG A 189 9.02 5.91 -5.82
CA ARG A 189 7.95 4.90 -5.67
C ARG A 189 8.00 3.76 -6.69
N LEU A 190 8.35 4.04 -7.95
CA LEU A 190 8.36 3.02 -9.00
C LEU A 190 9.50 2.02 -8.80
N ARG A 191 10.67 2.51 -8.36
CA ARG A 191 11.80 1.65 -8.07
C ARG A 191 11.61 0.92 -6.73
N ALA A 192 11.09 1.60 -5.72
CA ALA A 192 10.78 1.03 -4.40
C ALA A 192 9.73 -0.09 -4.47
N TYR A 193 8.83 -0.03 -5.43
CA TYR A 193 7.90 -1.11 -5.73
C TYR A 193 8.62 -2.38 -6.21
N ARG A 194 9.65 -2.27 -7.06
CA ARG A 194 10.43 -3.42 -7.56
C ARG A 194 11.54 -3.87 -6.61
N ASP A 195 12.05 -2.94 -5.81
CA ASP A 195 13.08 -3.16 -4.80
C ASP A 195 12.65 -2.47 -3.50
N PRO A 196 11.86 -3.16 -2.66
CA PRO A 196 11.37 -2.62 -1.39
C PRO A 196 12.50 -2.27 -0.41
N SER A 197 13.70 -2.79 -0.63
CA SER A 197 14.87 -2.51 0.18
C SER A 197 15.62 -1.25 -0.25
N LEU A 198 15.24 -0.61 -1.36
CA LEU A 198 15.95 0.55 -1.89
C LEU A 198 16.02 1.66 -0.84
N HIS A 199 17.23 2.06 -0.49
CA HIS A 199 17.45 3.17 0.43
C HIS A 199 18.78 3.83 0.14
N GLY A 200 18.94 5.04 0.66
CA GLY A 200 20.19 5.77 0.54
C GLY A 200 19.99 7.26 0.43
N LYS A 201 21.05 7.94 0.02
CA LYS A 201 21.08 9.39 -0.11
C LYS A 201 21.70 9.82 -1.41
N THR A 202 21.22 10.94 -1.93
CA THR A 202 21.76 11.60 -3.12
C THR A 202 22.05 13.06 -2.79
N THR A 203 23.28 13.49 -3.01
CA THR A 203 23.65 14.90 -2.90
C THR A 203 23.56 15.56 -4.26
N VAL A 204 22.82 16.66 -4.35
CA VAL A 204 22.58 17.42 -5.57
C VAL A 204 23.10 18.84 -5.39
N ARG A 205 23.90 19.30 -6.34
CA ARG A 205 24.33 20.69 -6.45
C ARG A 205 23.39 21.44 -7.39
N LEU A 206 22.81 22.52 -6.89
CA LEU A 206 21.91 23.43 -7.60
C LEU A 206 22.60 24.76 -7.88
N THR A 207 22.39 25.26 -9.10
CA THR A 207 22.75 26.62 -9.51
C THR A 207 21.47 27.44 -9.61
N VAL A 208 21.39 28.52 -8.84
CA VAL A 208 20.19 29.35 -8.71
C VAL A 208 20.46 30.73 -9.28
N SER A 209 19.58 31.19 -10.16
CA SER A 209 19.61 32.54 -10.72
C SER A 209 19.15 33.59 -9.70
N ARG A 210 19.46 34.88 -9.96
CA ARG A 210 18.93 36.01 -9.17
C ARG A 210 17.39 36.05 -9.08
N ALA A 211 16.72 35.47 -10.08
CA ALA A 211 15.27 35.38 -10.15
C ALA A 211 14.68 34.28 -9.25
N GLY A 212 15.51 33.48 -8.57
CA GLY A 212 15.08 32.35 -7.74
C GLY A 212 14.76 31.08 -8.53
N LYS A 213 15.03 31.06 -9.84
CA LYS A 213 14.92 29.84 -10.66
C LYS A 213 16.20 29.02 -10.58
N VAL A 214 16.07 27.72 -10.38
CA VAL A 214 17.18 26.76 -10.51
C VAL A 214 17.48 26.57 -12.00
N THR A 215 18.66 27.01 -12.43
CA THR A 215 19.11 26.92 -13.84
C THR A 215 20.00 25.72 -14.10
N GLY A 216 20.53 25.09 -13.04
CA GLY A 216 21.29 23.86 -13.12
C GLY A 216 21.08 23.00 -11.89
N ALA A 217 21.01 21.69 -12.10
CA ALA A 217 20.98 20.70 -11.03
C ALA A 217 21.77 19.48 -11.49
N ARG A 218 22.74 19.05 -10.68
CA ARG A 218 23.55 17.85 -10.95
C ARG A 218 23.75 17.06 -9.66
N ALA A 219 23.53 15.74 -9.71
CA ALA A 219 23.93 14.86 -8.62
C ALA A 219 25.47 14.83 -8.55
N THR A 220 26.02 15.06 -7.36
CA THR A 220 27.47 15.03 -7.11
C THR A 220 27.94 13.71 -6.52
N SER A 221 27.06 13.04 -5.78
CA SER A 221 27.30 11.72 -5.18
C SER A 221 25.96 11.07 -4.83
N SER A 222 25.92 9.73 -4.82
CA SER A 222 24.76 8.97 -4.35
C SER A 222 25.19 7.64 -3.77
N THR A 223 24.43 7.15 -2.79
CA THR A 223 24.52 5.77 -2.28
C THR A 223 23.34 4.91 -2.72
N LEU A 224 22.40 5.45 -3.50
CA LEU A 224 21.27 4.68 -4.03
C LEU A 224 21.77 3.72 -5.11
N SER A 225 21.38 2.45 -5.03
CA SER A 225 21.64 1.40 -6.02
C SER A 225 20.81 1.54 -7.32
N ALA A 226 20.20 2.70 -7.56
CA ALA A 226 19.27 2.96 -8.65
C ALA A 226 19.61 4.28 -9.40
N PRO A 227 20.46 4.23 -10.45
CA PRO A 227 20.90 5.42 -11.18
C PRO A 227 19.79 6.21 -11.89
N ASP A 228 18.71 5.52 -12.28
CA ASP A 228 17.49 6.10 -12.83
C ASP A 228 16.80 7.02 -11.81
N VAL A 229 16.70 6.57 -10.55
CA VAL A 229 16.17 7.38 -9.44
C VAL A 229 17.06 8.60 -9.20
N VAL A 230 18.39 8.43 -9.17
CA VAL A 230 19.34 9.53 -9.00
C VAL A 230 19.16 10.61 -10.08
N SER A 231 19.00 10.19 -11.33
CA SER A 231 18.79 11.10 -12.46
C SER A 231 17.46 11.84 -12.34
N CYS A 232 16.38 11.13 -11.99
CA CYS A 232 15.08 11.73 -11.73
C CYS A 232 15.13 12.78 -10.61
N LEU A 233 15.81 12.48 -9.49
CA LEU A 233 15.94 13.41 -8.37
C LEU A 233 16.66 14.70 -8.77
N ALA A 234 17.75 14.60 -9.52
CA ALA A 234 18.48 15.78 -10.00
C ALA A 234 17.63 16.64 -10.95
N GLU A 235 16.90 16.02 -11.88
CA GLU A 235 16.02 16.75 -12.81
C GLU A 235 14.86 17.41 -12.08
N ARG A 236 14.19 16.69 -11.16
CA ARG A 236 13.08 17.25 -10.39
C ARG A 236 13.53 18.35 -9.42
N ALA A 237 14.76 18.34 -8.93
CA ALA A 237 15.28 19.43 -8.10
C ALA A 237 15.32 20.79 -8.84
N ARG A 238 15.25 20.81 -10.18
CA ARG A 238 15.14 22.04 -10.98
C ARG A 238 13.80 22.75 -10.82
N SER A 239 12.75 22.05 -10.38
CA SER A 239 11.42 22.66 -10.17
C SER A 239 11.32 23.48 -8.88
N LEU A 240 12.36 23.50 -8.03
CA LEU A 240 12.35 24.16 -6.74
C LEU A 240 12.21 25.70 -6.89
N PRO A 241 11.10 26.30 -6.42
CA PRO A 241 10.92 27.75 -6.50
C PRO A 241 11.61 28.43 -5.33
N LEU A 242 12.68 29.19 -5.58
CA LEU A 242 13.40 29.94 -4.54
C LEU A 242 13.06 31.43 -4.57
N PRO A 243 13.24 32.16 -3.46
CA PRO A 243 13.00 33.61 -3.45
C PRO A 243 14.02 34.33 -4.34
N ARG A 244 13.61 35.48 -4.87
CA ARG A 244 14.52 36.37 -5.60
C ARG A 244 15.59 36.90 -4.65
N ALA A 245 16.79 37.10 -5.16
CA ALA A 245 17.91 37.61 -4.38
C ALA A 245 18.79 38.55 -5.21
N LYS A 246 19.69 39.27 -4.52
CA LYS A 246 20.59 40.27 -5.13
C LYS A 246 21.54 39.66 -6.18
N ALA A 247 21.89 38.39 -6.02
CA ALA A 247 22.78 37.64 -6.90
C ALA A 247 22.36 36.16 -6.96
N GLY A 248 22.96 35.40 -7.88
CA GLY A 248 22.79 33.95 -7.93
C GLY A 248 23.34 33.24 -6.70
N SER A 249 22.96 31.99 -6.49
CA SER A 249 23.43 31.16 -5.38
C SER A 249 23.76 29.76 -5.85
N THR A 250 24.71 29.10 -5.16
CA THR A 250 24.94 27.65 -5.28
C THR A 250 24.42 26.98 -4.02
N VAL A 251 23.51 26.03 -4.17
CA VAL A 251 22.93 25.27 -3.06
C VAL A 251 23.37 23.82 -3.18
N VAL A 252 23.83 23.22 -2.08
CA VAL A 252 24.07 21.78 -1.99
C VAL A 252 22.98 21.21 -1.09
N ALA A 253 22.21 20.28 -1.64
CA ALA A 253 21.11 19.61 -0.96
C ALA A 253 21.36 18.10 -0.90
N THR A 254 21.02 17.48 0.21
CA THR A 254 21.04 16.02 0.36
C THR A 254 19.61 15.50 0.49
N LEU A 255 19.26 14.58 -0.41
CA LEU A 255 17.96 13.92 -0.50
C LEU A 255 18.13 12.49 0.00
N GLN A 256 17.51 12.15 1.13
CA GLN A 256 17.60 10.84 1.75
C GLN A 256 16.25 10.13 1.63
N VAL A 257 16.28 8.85 1.28
CA VAL A 257 15.10 8.00 1.24
C VAL A 257 15.37 6.73 2.04
N TYR A 258 14.46 6.44 2.95
CA TYR A 258 14.42 5.21 3.72
C TYR A 258 13.14 4.46 3.37
N PRO A 259 13.16 3.13 3.30
CA PRO A 259 11.97 2.35 2.99
C PRO A 259 10.96 2.48 4.13
N GLY A 260 9.68 2.46 3.80
CA GLY A 260 8.62 2.27 4.78
C GLY A 260 8.52 0.79 5.14
N ASP A 261 7.70 0.47 6.14
CA ASP A 261 7.47 -0.93 6.53
C ASP A 261 6.60 -1.70 5.52
N ASP A 262 5.81 -0.98 4.71
CA ASP A 262 4.93 -1.58 3.71
C ASP A 262 5.51 -1.46 2.30
N PRO A 263 5.36 -2.50 1.46
CA PRO A 263 5.68 -2.41 0.03
C PRO A 263 4.93 -1.26 -0.63
N VAL A 264 5.61 -0.56 -1.52
CA VAL A 264 5.03 0.59 -2.22
C VAL A 264 4.07 0.11 -3.30
N GLU A 265 2.84 0.61 -3.27
CA GLU A 265 1.85 0.27 -4.29
C GLU A 265 2.28 0.78 -5.69
N PRO A 266 2.20 -0.05 -6.74
CA PRO A 266 2.46 0.38 -8.10
C PRO A 266 1.46 1.46 -8.54
N PRO A 267 1.89 2.45 -9.35
CA PRO A 267 0.97 3.42 -9.93
C PRO A 267 -0.15 2.73 -10.74
N PRO A 268 -1.40 3.21 -10.67
CA PRO A 268 -2.50 2.62 -11.45
C PRO A 268 -2.24 2.55 -12.96
N SER A 269 -1.46 3.50 -13.49
CA SER A 269 -1.12 3.57 -14.91
C SER A 269 -0.23 2.42 -15.42
N VAL A 270 0.38 1.65 -14.52
CA VAL A 270 1.22 0.49 -14.88
C VAL A 270 0.59 -0.85 -14.48
N LEU A 271 -0.61 -0.82 -13.90
CA LEU A 271 -1.35 -2.02 -13.53
C LEU A 271 -2.04 -2.61 -14.76
N ALA A 272 -1.64 -3.82 -15.14
CA ALA A 272 -2.28 -4.60 -16.19
C ALA A 272 -2.67 -5.99 -15.67
N PRO A 273 -3.81 -6.57 -16.10
CA PRO A 273 -4.28 -7.86 -15.58
C PRO A 273 -3.34 -9.04 -15.84
N GLY A 274 -2.44 -8.93 -16.81
CA GLY A 274 -1.61 -10.04 -17.28
C GLY A 274 -2.37 -10.98 -18.24
N PRO A 275 -1.65 -11.68 -19.14
CA PRO A 275 -2.24 -12.63 -20.08
C PRO A 275 -2.61 -13.97 -19.41
N GLY A 276 -2.09 -14.24 -18.21
CA GLY A 276 -2.30 -15.50 -17.50
C GLY A 276 -3.77 -15.73 -17.13
N GLU A 277 -4.17 -16.98 -16.94
CA GLU A 277 -5.47 -17.39 -16.42
C GLU A 277 -5.31 -18.45 -15.32
N LEU A 278 -6.16 -18.38 -14.31
CA LEU A 278 -6.31 -19.39 -13.26
C LEU A 278 -7.79 -19.56 -12.97
N ARG A 279 -8.21 -20.81 -12.73
CA ARG A 279 -9.59 -21.07 -12.38
C ARG A 279 -9.90 -20.50 -10.97
N PRO A 280 -11.10 -19.94 -10.75
CA PRO A 280 -11.49 -19.39 -9.45
C PRO A 280 -11.35 -20.39 -8.28
N ASP A 281 -11.70 -21.66 -8.49
CA ASP A 281 -11.61 -22.70 -7.46
C ASP A 281 -10.17 -23.01 -7.05
N ALA A 282 -9.22 -22.93 -7.98
CA ALA A 282 -7.79 -23.08 -7.67
C ALA A 282 -7.26 -21.89 -6.86
N ILE A 283 -7.73 -20.67 -7.15
CA ILE A 283 -7.42 -19.47 -6.38
C ILE A 283 -7.99 -19.57 -4.97
N GLU A 284 -9.28 -19.95 -4.86
CA GLU A 284 -9.96 -20.12 -3.57
C GLU A 284 -9.28 -21.19 -2.72
N ALA A 285 -8.88 -22.33 -3.31
CA ALA A 285 -8.17 -23.39 -2.59
C ALA A 285 -6.82 -22.91 -2.04
N ALA A 286 -6.01 -22.22 -2.84
CA ALA A 286 -4.72 -21.69 -2.40
C ALA A 286 -4.88 -20.64 -1.29
N VAL A 287 -5.91 -19.80 -1.37
CA VAL A 287 -6.22 -18.83 -0.31
C VAL A 287 -6.78 -19.53 0.93
N ALA A 288 -7.56 -20.60 0.77
CA ALA A 288 -8.09 -21.39 1.88
C ALA A 288 -6.98 -21.99 2.76
N GLU A 289 -5.85 -22.41 2.18
CA GLU A 289 -4.67 -22.86 2.91
C GLU A 289 -4.08 -21.77 3.82
N ALA A 290 -4.24 -20.50 3.46
CA ALA A 290 -3.79 -19.34 4.24
C ALA A 290 -4.72 -18.98 5.42
N MET A 291 -5.94 -19.53 5.46
CA MET A 291 -6.98 -19.11 6.41
C MET A 291 -6.56 -19.18 7.88
N PRO A 292 -5.82 -20.20 8.36
CA PRO A 292 -5.34 -20.20 9.73
C PRO A 292 -4.45 -18.98 10.05
N ALA A 293 -3.59 -18.57 9.11
CA ALA A 293 -2.72 -17.41 9.29
C ALA A 293 -3.51 -16.09 9.26
N PHE A 294 -4.52 -15.97 8.38
CA PHE A 294 -5.38 -14.78 8.33
C PHE A 294 -6.28 -14.69 9.56
N ARG A 295 -6.79 -15.81 10.06
CA ARG A 295 -7.55 -15.89 11.30
C ARG A 295 -6.73 -15.43 12.49
N SER A 296 -5.48 -15.86 12.61
CA SER A 296 -4.57 -15.38 13.66
C SER A 296 -4.37 -13.86 13.62
N CYS A 297 -4.24 -13.27 12.43
CA CYS A 297 -4.20 -11.82 12.29
C CYS A 297 -5.49 -11.16 12.82
N TYR A 298 -6.65 -11.74 12.48
CA TYR A 298 -7.95 -11.20 12.87
C TYR A 298 -8.23 -11.31 14.37
N GLU A 299 -7.95 -12.46 14.98
CA GLU A 299 -8.06 -12.67 16.43
C GLU A 299 -7.23 -11.67 17.22
N ALA A 300 -6.00 -11.37 16.75
CA ALA A 300 -5.17 -10.34 17.38
C ALA A 300 -5.78 -8.93 17.29
N ALA A 301 -6.47 -8.61 16.19
CA ALA A 301 -7.16 -7.32 16.03
C ALA A 301 -8.42 -7.24 16.90
N LEU A 302 -9.16 -8.35 17.04
CA LEU A 302 -10.35 -8.44 17.87
C LEU A 302 -10.07 -8.20 19.36
N ALA A 303 -8.84 -8.48 19.82
CA ALA A 303 -8.42 -8.16 21.19
C ALA A 303 -8.51 -6.65 21.51
N GLY A 304 -8.31 -5.78 20.51
CA GLY A 304 -8.44 -4.33 20.65
C GLY A 304 -9.77 -3.75 20.15
N ALA A 305 -10.47 -4.46 19.27
CA ALA A 305 -11.76 -4.07 18.71
C ALA A 305 -12.67 -5.29 18.54
N PRO A 306 -13.41 -5.71 19.57
CA PRO A 306 -14.21 -6.95 19.55
C PRO A 306 -15.33 -6.97 18.50
N ALA A 307 -15.80 -5.80 18.08
CA ALA A 307 -16.82 -5.63 17.04
C ALA A 307 -16.21 -5.17 15.70
N LEU A 308 -14.94 -5.50 15.42
CA LEU A 308 -14.27 -5.19 14.17
C LEU A 308 -14.81 -6.06 13.04
N TRP A 309 -15.30 -5.46 11.96
CA TRP A 309 -15.77 -6.14 10.76
C TRP A 309 -15.48 -5.32 9.51
N GLY A 310 -15.52 -5.96 8.35
CA GLY A 310 -15.38 -5.27 7.05
C GLY A 310 -14.89 -6.18 5.94
N ARG A 311 -14.73 -5.60 4.76
CA ARG A 311 -14.20 -6.26 3.57
C ARG A 311 -12.80 -5.74 3.26
N LEU A 312 -11.88 -6.67 3.02
CA LEU A 312 -10.52 -6.41 2.58
C LEU A 312 -10.35 -7.08 1.22
N ALA A 313 -10.32 -6.29 0.14
CA ALA A 313 -10.03 -6.82 -1.19
C ALA A 313 -8.53 -6.83 -1.44
N VAL A 314 -7.96 -8.02 -1.60
CA VAL A 314 -6.53 -8.21 -1.82
C VAL A 314 -6.26 -8.44 -3.30
N ARG A 315 -5.55 -7.51 -3.92
CA ARG A 315 -5.02 -7.66 -5.29
C ARG A 315 -3.69 -8.39 -5.25
N PHE A 316 -3.60 -9.51 -5.95
CA PHE A 316 -2.39 -10.29 -6.13
C PHE A 316 -1.73 -9.99 -7.48
N HIS A 317 -0.41 -10.08 -7.51
CA HIS A 317 0.34 -10.40 -8.73
C HIS A 317 0.99 -11.77 -8.53
N VAL A 318 0.67 -12.69 -9.42
CA VAL A 318 1.22 -14.04 -9.47
C VAL A 318 2.06 -14.15 -10.72
N THR A 319 3.32 -14.53 -10.56
CA THR A 319 4.25 -14.75 -11.67
C THR A 319 3.87 -16.01 -12.45
N GLY A 320 4.45 -16.20 -13.64
CA GLY A 320 4.22 -17.41 -14.43
C GLY A 320 4.67 -18.73 -13.76
N SER A 321 5.40 -18.66 -12.64
CA SER A 321 5.75 -19.83 -11.83
C SER A 321 4.77 -20.10 -10.68
N GLY A 322 3.76 -19.26 -10.49
CA GLY A 322 2.81 -19.35 -9.37
C GLY A 322 3.25 -18.62 -8.09
N ALA A 323 4.42 -17.97 -8.07
CA ALA A 323 4.89 -17.22 -6.91
C ALA A 323 4.19 -15.86 -6.80
N VAL A 324 3.92 -15.40 -5.58
CA VAL A 324 3.39 -14.05 -5.32
C VAL A 324 4.55 -13.09 -5.05
N ASP A 325 4.68 -12.06 -5.88
CA ASP A 325 5.62 -10.96 -5.66
C ASP A 325 4.93 -9.65 -5.21
N GLU A 326 3.60 -9.56 -5.38
CA GLU A 326 2.80 -8.45 -4.87
C GLU A 326 1.49 -8.88 -4.21
N ALA A 327 1.14 -8.19 -3.12
CA ALA A 327 -0.22 -8.17 -2.58
C ALA A 327 -0.54 -6.78 -2.04
N PHE A 328 -1.65 -6.18 -2.47
CA PHE A 328 -2.10 -4.85 -2.06
C PHE A 328 -3.58 -4.84 -1.71
N GLU A 329 -3.96 -3.98 -0.77
CA GLU A 329 -5.35 -3.64 -0.53
C GLU A 329 -5.88 -2.77 -1.69
N VAL A 330 -7.06 -3.10 -2.21
CA VAL A 330 -7.76 -2.36 -3.26
C VAL A 330 -9.25 -2.23 -2.94
N GLU A 331 -9.96 -1.33 -3.65
CA GLU A 331 -11.42 -1.11 -3.60
C GLU A 331 -12.02 -0.63 -2.27
N SER A 332 -11.38 -0.96 -1.17
CA SER A 332 -11.81 -0.76 0.21
C SER A 332 -10.63 -0.31 1.04
N ARG A 333 -10.90 0.29 2.19
CA ARG A 333 -9.89 0.57 3.21
C ARG A 333 -10.38 -0.04 4.50
N PHE A 334 -9.79 -1.17 4.86
CA PHE A 334 -10.18 -1.94 6.02
C PHE A 334 -10.01 -1.09 7.29
N PRO A 335 -10.97 -1.11 8.24
CA PRO A 335 -10.96 -0.21 9.41
C PRO A 335 -9.76 -0.36 10.36
N ASP A 336 -9.05 -1.49 10.30
CA ASP A 336 -7.87 -1.76 11.11
C ASP A 336 -6.62 -2.01 10.24
N GLU A 337 -5.75 -1.01 10.15
CA GLU A 337 -4.55 -1.08 9.31
C GLU A 337 -3.52 -2.12 9.79
N ARG A 338 -3.53 -2.50 11.07
CA ARG A 338 -2.64 -3.56 11.57
C ARG A 338 -3.11 -4.92 11.07
N LEU A 339 -4.43 -5.16 11.09
CA LEU A 339 -5.01 -6.35 10.50
C LEU A 339 -4.67 -6.44 9.00
N ALA A 340 -4.98 -5.39 8.24
CA ALA A 340 -4.72 -5.35 6.80
C ALA A 340 -3.26 -5.67 6.48
N ARG A 341 -2.30 -5.03 7.17
CA ARG A 341 -0.87 -5.30 6.98
C ARG A 341 -0.46 -6.72 7.36
N CYS A 342 -1.01 -7.26 8.45
CA CYS A 342 -0.76 -8.65 8.83
C CYS A 342 -1.22 -9.62 7.72
N VAL A 343 -2.45 -9.46 7.24
CA VAL A 343 -3.02 -10.29 6.16
C VAL A 343 -2.21 -10.15 4.88
N LEU A 344 -1.87 -8.93 4.46
CA LEU A 344 -1.08 -8.69 3.24
C LEU A 344 0.33 -9.31 3.32
N ARG A 345 0.99 -9.31 4.49
CA ARG A 345 2.28 -10.02 4.67
C ARG A 345 2.13 -11.53 4.50
N ARG A 346 1.06 -12.12 5.04
CA ARG A 346 0.78 -13.55 4.89
C ARG A 346 0.41 -13.90 3.45
N ALA A 347 -0.36 -13.03 2.78
CA ALA A 347 -0.78 -13.18 1.40
C ALA A 347 0.42 -13.22 0.43
N ARG A 348 1.46 -12.42 0.66
CA ARG A 348 2.71 -12.44 -0.15
C ARG A 348 3.54 -13.71 0.01
N ALA A 349 3.30 -14.49 1.05
CA ALA A 349 3.97 -15.78 1.26
C ALA A 349 3.24 -16.94 0.58
N LEU A 350 2.09 -16.69 -0.07
CA LEU A 350 1.34 -17.73 -0.76
C LEU A 350 2.02 -18.14 -2.05
N THR A 351 1.74 -19.37 -2.45
CA THR A 351 2.08 -19.91 -3.77
C THR A 351 0.79 -20.42 -4.40
N PHE A 352 0.52 -19.96 -5.60
CA PHE A 352 -0.61 -20.41 -6.41
C PHE A 352 -0.13 -21.46 -7.41
N PRO A 353 -1.03 -22.27 -8.00
CA PRO A 353 -0.74 -22.98 -9.22
C PRO A 353 -0.23 -22.02 -10.30
N ALA A 354 0.66 -22.50 -11.17
CA ALA A 354 1.18 -21.69 -12.28
C ALA A 354 0.02 -21.27 -13.21
N PRO A 355 -0.18 -19.96 -13.45
CA PRO A 355 -1.20 -19.50 -14.38
C PRO A 355 -0.91 -19.93 -15.82
N GLU A 356 -1.96 -20.27 -16.56
CA GLU A 356 -1.84 -20.59 -17.98
C GLU A 356 -1.63 -19.30 -18.78
N GLY A 357 -0.56 -19.20 -19.58
CA GLY A 357 -0.35 -18.08 -20.50
C GLY A 357 0.49 -16.90 -19.97
N GLY A 358 0.98 -16.95 -18.74
CA GLY A 358 1.94 -15.96 -18.22
C GLY A 358 1.63 -15.51 -16.79
N ASP A 359 1.98 -14.27 -16.46
CA ASP A 359 1.63 -13.67 -15.17
C ASP A 359 0.14 -13.29 -15.11
N LEU A 360 -0.41 -13.27 -13.90
CA LEU A 360 -1.80 -12.95 -13.66
C LEU A 360 -1.94 -11.99 -12.47
N ARG A 361 -2.78 -10.97 -12.64
CA ARG A 361 -3.26 -10.10 -11.56
C ARG A 361 -4.76 -10.27 -11.37
N PHE A 362 -5.15 -10.60 -10.15
CA PHE A 362 -6.54 -10.82 -9.75
C PHE A 362 -6.79 -10.27 -8.36
N VAL A 363 -8.05 -10.17 -7.96
CA VAL A 363 -8.48 -9.70 -6.65
C VAL A 363 -9.24 -10.80 -5.94
N VAL A 364 -8.93 -11.00 -4.67
CA VAL A 364 -9.66 -11.89 -3.75
C VAL A 364 -10.23 -11.05 -2.62
N PRO A 365 -11.55 -10.84 -2.58
CA PRO A 365 -12.16 -10.17 -1.46
C PRO A 365 -12.41 -11.09 -0.28
N LEU A 366 -12.13 -10.58 0.91
CA LEU A 366 -12.27 -11.28 2.17
C LEU A 366 -13.20 -10.49 3.08
N ARG A 367 -14.30 -11.11 3.55
CA ARG A 367 -15.21 -10.54 4.55
C ARG A 367 -14.86 -11.06 5.93
N PHE A 368 -14.52 -10.14 6.83
CA PHE A 368 -14.20 -10.41 8.23
C PHE A 368 -15.40 -10.05 9.09
N SER A 369 -15.89 -11.01 9.88
CA SER A 369 -16.98 -10.80 10.81
C SER A 369 -16.66 -11.38 12.19
N PRO A 370 -16.93 -10.66 13.29
CA PRO A 370 -16.71 -11.17 14.65
C PRO A 370 -17.71 -12.28 14.98
N ASP A 371 -18.86 -12.29 14.28
CA ASP A 371 -19.91 -13.30 14.38
C ASP A 371 -20.13 -14.00 13.01
N PRO A 372 -20.18 -15.33 12.94
CA PRO A 372 -20.41 -16.05 11.70
C PRO A 372 -21.83 -15.87 11.13
N GLN A 373 -22.76 -15.32 11.92
CA GLN A 373 -24.19 -15.18 11.57
C GLN A 373 -24.60 -13.77 11.13
N SER A 374 -23.68 -12.80 11.11
CA SER A 374 -23.99 -11.49 10.54
C SER A 374 -23.98 -11.60 9.01
N PRO A 375 -25.12 -11.35 8.33
CA PRO A 375 -25.26 -11.53 6.88
C PRO A 375 -24.34 -10.62 6.06
#